data_AF-A0A5D4GYU1-F1
#
_entry.id   AF-A0A5D4GYU1-F1
#
_cell.length_a   1.000
_cell.length_b   1.000
_cell.length_c   1.000
_cell.angle_alpha   90.00
_cell.angle_beta   90.00
_cell.angle_gamma   90.00
#
_symmetry.space_group_name_H-M   'P 1'
#
loop_
_entity.id
_entity.type
_entity.pdbx_description
1 polymer ?
#
loop_
_entity_poly.entity_id
_entity_poly.type
_entity_poly.pdbx_seq_one_letter_code
_entity_poly.pdbx_strand_id
1 'polypeptide(L)'
;MQARISRRPSPEHNRAVGGAKRSKHMEGAAFDIAMSNHDPVAFEAAARAVGFLGFGFYPRSGFMHIDLGPARQWGERFPPRETAFAAETPPAREVLAESRTMKGTGAAGVATLGAAGVEVAQSILSETQSAILPLVPYLDTLRWVFIAVALIGIALAIYARIDDWKRGRR
;
A
#
# COMPACT_ATOMS: atom_id res chain seq x y z
N MET A 1 8.49 -14.68 7.41
CA MET A 1 7.47 -14.09 6.51
C MET A 1 7.20 -15.03 5.33
N GLN A 2 6.15 -15.85 5.41
CA GLN A 2 5.43 -16.40 4.24
C GLN A 2 3.99 -16.72 4.70
N ALA A 3 3.13 -15.70 4.72
CA ALA A 3 1.69 -15.93 4.71
C ALA A 3 1.34 -16.37 3.28
N ARG A 4 0.90 -17.61 3.09
CA ARG A 4 0.38 -18.05 1.80
C ARG A 4 -1.01 -17.42 1.62
N ILE A 5 -1.05 -16.19 1.13
CA ILE A 5 -2.28 -15.49 0.77
C ILE A 5 -2.78 -16.15 -0.53
N SER A 6 -3.88 -16.91 -0.46
CA SER A 6 -4.52 -17.45 -1.65
C SER A 6 -5.20 -16.32 -2.45
N ARG A 7 -4.86 -16.21 -3.74
CA ARG A 7 -5.51 -15.30 -4.71
C ARG A 7 -6.79 -15.94 -5.24
N ARG A 8 -7.73 -15.11 -5.73
CA ARG A 8 -8.96 -15.53 -6.44
C ARG A 8 -8.69 -16.75 -7.34
N PRO A 9 -9.30 -17.92 -7.06
CA PRO A 9 -9.15 -19.10 -7.90
C PRO A 9 -9.97 -19.00 -9.18
N SER A 10 -9.65 -19.80 -10.20
CA SER A 10 -10.52 -19.97 -11.38
C SER A 10 -11.81 -20.70 -10.97
N PRO A 11 -12.94 -20.52 -11.70
CA PRO A 11 -14.17 -21.25 -11.41
C PRO A 11 -14.00 -22.78 -11.44
N GLU A 12 -13.12 -23.27 -12.32
CA GLU A 12 -12.77 -24.68 -12.43
C GLU A 12 -12.02 -25.18 -11.19
N HIS A 13 -11.02 -24.44 -10.73
CA HIS A 13 -10.28 -24.77 -9.51
C HIS A 13 -11.20 -24.76 -8.28
N ASN A 14 -12.07 -23.74 -8.14
CA ASN A 14 -13.03 -23.68 -7.04
C ASN A 14 -13.98 -24.88 -7.03
N ARG A 15 -14.45 -25.35 -8.19
CA ARG A 15 -15.26 -26.60 -8.27
C ARG A 15 -14.45 -27.84 -7.93
N ALA A 16 -13.22 -27.95 -8.42
CA ALA A 16 -12.36 -29.12 -8.19
C ALA A 16 -12.04 -29.33 -6.71
N VAL A 17 -11.92 -28.25 -5.92
CA VAL A 17 -11.69 -28.32 -4.47
C VAL A 17 -12.99 -28.37 -3.64
N GLY A 18 -14.16 -28.51 -4.27
CA GLY A 18 -15.45 -28.52 -3.57
C GLY A 18 -15.86 -27.18 -2.97
N GLY A 19 -15.33 -26.08 -3.51
CA GLY A 19 -15.59 -24.72 -3.05
C GLY A 19 -17.06 -24.29 -3.21
N ALA A 20 -17.51 -23.44 -2.30
CA ALA A 20 -18.90 -22.95 -2.30
C ALA A 20 -19.25 -22.20 -3.60
N LYS A 21 -20.50 -22.36 -4.07
CA LYS A 21 -21.02 -21.70 -5.29
C LYS A 21 -20.95 -20.16 -5.25
N ARG A 22 -20.99 -19.57 -4.04
CA ARG A 22 -20.85 -18.11 -3.81
C ARG A 22 -19.64 -17.80 -2.91
N SER A 23 -18.50 -18.41 -3.22
CA SER A 23 -17.26 -18.19 -2.46
C SER A 23 -16.75 -16.75 -2.62
N LYS A 24 -16.42 -16.08 -1.50
CA LYS A 24 -15.84 -14.72 -1.50
C LYS A 24 -14.43 -14.66 -2.06
N HIS A 25 -13.72 -15.79 -2.13
CA HIS A 25 -12.49 -15.92 -2.90
C HIS A 25 -12.71 -15.62 -4.38
N MET A 26 -13.86 -16.02 -4.94
CA MET A 26 -14.27 -15.71 -6.32
C MET A 26 -14.64 -14.25 -6.50
N GLU A 27 -14.64 -13.43 -5.45
CA GLU A 27 -14.85 -11.97 -5.53
C GLU A 27 -13.53 -11.22 -5.30
N GLY A 28 -12.48 -11.89 -4.80
CA GLY A 28 -11.25 -11.26 -4.33
C GLY A 28 -11.41 -10.61 -2.95
N ALA A 29 -12.44 -10.99 -2.20
CA ALA A 29 -12.82 -10.39 -0.92
C ALA A 29 -12.62 -11.37 0.26
N ALA A 30 -11.79 -12.40 0.08
CA ALA A 30 -11.48 -13.40 1.08
C ALA A 30 -10.02 -13.84 1.02
N PHE A 31 -9.50 -14.34 2.15
CA PHE A 31 -8.15 -14.86 2.30
C PHE A 31 -8.16 -16.10 3.20
N ASP A 32 -7.34 -17.10 2.86
CA ASP A 32 -7.03 -18.20 3.75
C ASP A 32 -5.61 -18.00 4.29
N ILE A 33 -5.46 -17.89 5.60
CA ILE A 33 -4.19 -17.58 6.27
C ILE A 33 -3.74 -18.79 7.08
N ALA A 34 -2.53 -19.28 6.80
CA ALA A 34 -1.94 -20.38 7.56
C ALA A 34 -1.63 -19.93 9.00
N MET A 35 -2.11 -20.70 9.98
CA MET A 35 -1.96 -20.43 11.40
C MET A 35 -0.70 -21.08 12.00
N SER A 36 0.21 -21.60 11.18
CA SER A 36 1.46 -22.22 11.64
C SER A 36 2.39 -21.21 12.33
N ASN A 37 2.32 -19.93 11.96
CA ASN A 37 3.19 -18.85 12.45
C ASN A 37 2.42 -17.69 13.12
N HIS A 38 1.15 -17.89 13.47
CA HIS A 38 0.31 -16.85 14.07
C HIS A 38 -0.39 -17.39 15.32
N ASP A 39 -0.57 -16.54 16.33
CA ASP A 39 -1.54 -16.80 17.39
C ASP A 39 -2.94 -16.61 16.80
N PRO A 40 -3.78 -17.66 16.72
CA PRO A 40 -5.10 -17.56 16.13
C PRO A 40 -6.00 -16.54 16.85
N VAL A 41 -5.84 -16.37 18.17
CA VAL A 41 -6.67 -15.45 18.96
C VAL A 41 -6.27 -14.00 18.66
N ALA A 42 -4.98 -13.69 18.75
CA ALA A 42 -4.48 -12.36 18.41
C ALA A 42 -4.73 -12.00 16.94
N PHE A 43 -4.56 -12.96 16.02
CA PHE A 43 -4.82 -12.76 14.60
C PHE A 43 -6.29 -12.47 14.32
N GLU A 44 -7.22 -13.23 14.91
CA GLU A 44 -8.67 -12.98 14.77
C GLU A 44 -9.01 -11.56 15.25
N ALA A 45 -8.51 -11.15 16.43
CA ALA A 45 -8.75 -9.82 16.97
C ALA A 45 -8.24 -8.72 16.04
N ALA A 46 -7.03 -8.87 15.51
CA ALA A 46 -6.45 -7.94 14.54
C ALA A 46 -7.26 -7.87 13.24
N ALA A 47 -7.67 -9.01 12.69
CA ALA A 47 -8.48 -9.08 11.47
C ALA A 47 -9.85 -8.40 11.66
N ARG A 48 -10.48 -8.57 12.82
CA ARG A 48 -11.73 -7.87 13.16
C ARG A 48 -11.52 -6.36 13.25
N ALA A 49 -10.43 -5.91 13.88
CA ALA A 49 -10.13 -4.50 14.04
C ALA A 49 -9.96 -3.76 12.70
N VAL A 50 -9.51 -4.46 11.65
CA VAL A 50 -9.35 -3.90 10.30
C VAL A 50 -10.56 -4.14 9.37
N GLY A 51 -11.66 -4.67 9.89
CA GLY A 51 -12.95 -4.72 9.19
C GLY A 51 -13.32 -6.04 8.52
N PHE A 52 -12.61 -7.15 8.78
CA PHE A 52 -13.09 -8.47 8.35
C PHE A 52 -14.26 -8.93 9.22
N LEU A 53 -15.27 -9.55 8.56
CA LEU A 53 -16.55 -9.89 9.20
C LEU A 53 -16.89 -11.38 9.11
N GLY A 54 -16.45 -12.06 8.05
CA GLY A 54 -16.61 -13.52 7.89
C GLY A 54 -15.37 -14.27 8.37
N PHE A 55 -15.57 -15.32 9.20
CA PHE A 55 -14.49 -16.12 9.78
C PHE A 55 -14.76 -17.63 9.67
N GLY A 56 -13.85 -18.37 9.06
CA GLY A 56 -13.87 -19.84 9.02
C GLY A 56 -12.66 -20.43 9.73
N PHE A 57 -12.87 -21.36 10.66
CA PHE A 57 -11.79 -21.92 11.48
C PHE A 57 -11.54 -23.39 11.12
N TYR A 58 -10.31 -23.68 10.68
CA TYR A 58 -9.90 -25.03 10.21
C TYR A 58 -8.63 -25.52 10.92
N PRO A 59 -8.69 -25.84 12.24
CA PRO A 59 -7.51 -26.21 13.02
C PRO A 59 -6.84 -27.49 12.51
N ARG A 60 -7.61 -28.48 12.04
CA ARG A 60 -7.06 -29.70 11.43
C ARG A 60 -6.27 -29.45 10.15
N SER A 61 -6.69 -28.46 9.36
CA SER A 61 -6.01 -28.06 8.13
C SER A 61 -5.00 -26.93 8.34
N GLY A 62 -4.94 -26.36 9.55
CA GLY A 62 -3.96 -25.37 9.96
C GLY A 62 -4.16 -23.96 9.40
N PHE A 63 -5.38 -23.56 8.99
CA PHE A 63 -5.62 -22.21 8.46
C PHE A 63 -6.93 -21.57 8.98
N MET A 64 -6.97 -20.24 8.93
CA MET A 64 -8.15 -19.44 9.18
C MET A 64 -8.57 -18.74 7.89
N HIS A 65 -9.85 -18.86 7.55
CA HIS A 65 -10.48 -18.11 6.47
C HIS A 65 -11.02 -16.78 7.01
N ILE A 66 -10.75 -15.67 6.32
CA ILE A 66 -11.31 -14.36 6.62
C ILE A 66 -11.90 -13.74 5.35
N ASP A 67 -13.02 -13.03 5.46
CA ASP A 67 -13.64 -12.34 4.33
C ASP A 67 -14.48 -11.11 4.71
N LEU A 68 -14.78 -10.28 3.70
CA LEU A 68 -15.54 -9.03 3.84
C LEU A 68 -17.06 -9.18 3.63
N GLY A 69 -17.57 -10.41 3.56
CA GLY A 69 -19.00 -10.69 3.45
C GLY A 69 -19.77 -10.38 4.74
N PRO A 70 -21.07 -10.74 4.81
CA PRO A 70 -21.85 -10.58 6.04
C PRO A 70 -21.18 -11.25 7.25
N ALA A 71 -21.37 -10.64 8.42
CA ALA A 71 -20.83 -11.14 9.68
C ALA A 71 -21.29 -12.58 9.93
N ARG A 72 -20.34 -13.51 9.96
CA ARG A 72 -20.62 -14.93 10.15
C ARG A 72 -19.37 -15.67 10.62
N GLN A 73 -19.59 -16.78 11.29
CA GLN A 73 -18.52 -17.66 11.73
C GLN A 73 -18.90 -19.12 11.51
N TRP A 74 -17.93 -19.96 11.15
CA TRP A 74 -18.15 -21.40 10.95
C TRP A 74 -16.88 -22.21 11.23
N GLY A 75 -17.03 -23.52 11.42
CA GLY A 75 -15.93 -24.42 11.77
C GLY A 75 -15.64 -24.47 13.26
N GLU A 76 -14.49 -25.03 13.61
CA GLU A 76 -14.07 -25.27 14.99
C GLU A 76 -12.96 -24.30 15.37
N ARG A 77 -13.07 -23.65 16.53
CA ARG A 77 -12.03 -22.73 16.99
C ARG A 77 -10.70 -23.44 17.17
N PHE A 78 -9.62 -22.71 16.92
CA PHE A 78 -8.29 -23.18 17.26
C PHE A 78 -8.18 -23.37 18.77
N PRO A 79 -7.62 -24.50 19.25
CA PRO A 79 -7.30 -24.63 20.66
C PRO A 79 -6.32 -23.52 21.07
N PRO A 80 -6.44 -22.96 22.28
CA PRO A 80 -5.46 -22.03 22.80
C PRO A 80 -4.07 -22.66 22.71
N ARG A 81 -3.14 -21.96 22.06
CA ARG A 81 -1.75 -22.38 21.96
C ARG A 81 -0.91 -21.19 22.35
N GLU A 82 -0.04 -21.36 23.34
CA GLU A 82 1.04 -20.40 23.58
C GLU A 82 1.94 -20.44 22.34
N THR A 83 1.92 -19.38 21.53
CA THR A 83 2.82 -19.31 20.39
C THR A 83 4.23 -19.09 20.91
N ALA A 84 5.15 -19.99 20.54
CA ALA A 84 6.57 -19.90 20.88
C ALA A 84 7.31 -18.72 20.22
N PHE A 85 6.60 -17.90 19.44
CA PHE A 85 7.16 -16.75 18.76
C PHE A 85 6.99 -15.51 19.64
N ALA A 86 8.09 -14.77 19.81
CA ALA A 86 8.07 -13.46 20.44
C ALA A 86 7.00 -12.59 19.76
N ALA A 87 6.25 -11.83 20.57
CA ALA A 87 5.35 -10.81 20.03
C ALA A 87 6.15 -9.99 19.00
N GLU A 88 5.64 -9.90 17.78
CA GLU A 88 6.25 -9.03 16.77
C GLU A 88 6.18 -7.62 17.34
N THR A 89 7.32 -7.12 17.82
CA THR A 89 7.44 -5.74 18.26
C THR A 89 6.94 -4.94 17.06
N PRO A 90 5.85 -4.17 17.18
CA PRO A 90 5.44 -3.29 16.10
C PRO A 90 6.70 -2.54 15.72
N PRO A 91 7.17 -2.61 14.45
CA PRO A 91 8.36 -1.90 14.06
C PRO A 91 8.14 -0.50 14.59
N ALA A 92 9.01 -0.05 15.51
CA ALA A 92 8.90 1.26 16.11
C ALA A 92 8.70 2.17 14.92
N ARG A 93 7.48 2.72 14.75
CA ARG A 93 7.06 3.39 13.52
C ARG A 93 8.27 4.15 13.06
N GLU A 94 8.90 3.74 11.95
CA GLU A 94 10.16 4.36 11.57
C GLU A 94 9.86 5.83 11.59
N VAL A 95 10.45 6.55 12.55
CA VAL A 95 10.21 7.96 12.67
C VAL A 95 10.84 8.45 11.40
N LEU A 96 9.99 8.78 10.43
CA LEU A 96 10.39 9.05 9.06
C LEU A 96 11.48 10.15 9.00
N ALA A 97 11.63 10.92 10.09
CA ALA A 97 12.71 11.87 10.36
C ALA A 97 14.14 11.25 10.48
N GLU A 98 14.28 9.99 10.85
CA GLU A 98 15.58 9.30 10.98
C GLU A 98 16.03 8.61 9.68
N SER A 99 15.12 8.43 8.73
CA SER A 99 15.45 7.91 7.39
C SER A 99 16.40 8.88 6.69
N ARG A 100 17.61 8.42 6.34
CA ARG A 100 18.59 9.22 5.57
C ARG A 100 18.01 9.74 4.24
N THR A 101 17.02 9.04 3.70
CA THR A 101 16.24 9.40 2.50
C THR A 101 15.34 10.62 2.70
N MET A 102 14.94 10.94 3.94
CA MET A 102 14.01 12.03 4.26
C MET A 102 14.70 13.27 4.85
N LYS A 103 16.01 13.24 5.12
CA LYS A 103 16.76 14.46 5.46
C LYS A 103 16.77 15.51 4.35
N GLY A 104 16.47 15.13 3.11
CA GLY A 104 16.28 16.07 1.99
C GLY A 104 14.86 16.63 1.84
N THR A 105 13.87 16.06 2.54
CA THR A 105 12.44 16.37 2.35
C THR A 105 11.70 16.73 3.65
N GLY A 106 12.30 16.47 4.81
CA GLY A 106 11.68 16.52 6.14
C GLY A 106 11.63 17.89 6.82
N ALA A 107 11.95 18.97 6.10
CA ALA A 107 11.88 20.33 6.66
C ALA A 107 10.44 20.82 6.90
N ALA A 108 9.43 20.20 6.30
CA ALA A 108 8.06 20.73 6.29
C ALA A 108 7.16 20.29 7.47
N GLY A 109 7.61 19.43 8.38
CA GLY A 109 6.68 18.62 9.20
C GLY A 109 6.59 18.87 10.71
N VAL A 110 7.53 19.56 11.35
CA VAL A 110 7.60 19.58 12.83
C VAL A 110 7.72 21.01 13.36
N ALA A 111 6.57 21.64 13.61
CA ALA A 111 6.46 22.84 14.42
C ALA A 111 6.03 22.45 15.84
N THR A 112 6.96 21.95 16.65
CA THR A 112 6.72 21.76 18.09
C THR A 112 6.72 23.14 18.75
N LEU A 113 5.58 23.62 19.24
CA LEU A 113 5.45 24.94 19.87
C LEU A 113 6.31 25.02 21.15
N GLY A 114 7.46 25.69 21.04
CA GLY A 114 8.44 25.98 22.09
C GLY A 114 9.61 26.78 21.50
N ALA A 115 10.50 27.36 22.32
CA ALA A 115 11.60 28.19 21.83
C ALA A 115 12.50 27.45 20.80
N ALA A 116 12.78 26.17 21.05
CA ALA A 116 13.50 25.31 20.12
C ALA A 116 12.75 25.08 18.79
N GLY A 117 11.42 25.15 18.77
CA GLY A 117 10.62 25.05 17.55
C GLY A 117 10.68 26.31 16.68
N VAL A 118 10.83 27.48 17.29
CA VAL A 118 11.00 28.74 16.55
C VAL A 118 12.36 28.79 15.86
N GLU A 119 13.42 28.33 16.53
CA GLU A 119 14.77 28.25 15.94
C GLU A 119 14.81 27.26 14.77
N VAL A 120 14.16 26.10 14.92
CA VAL A 120 14.03 25.12 13.82
C VAL A 120 13.20 25.69 12.67
N ALA A 121 12.10 26.40 12.95
CA ALA A 121 11.31 27.03 11.88
C ALA A 121 12.11 28.12 11.13
N GLN A 122 12.91 28.90 11.84
CA GLN A 122 13.77 29.93 11.24
C GLN A 122 14.90 29.33 10.39
N SER A 123 15.53 28.24 10.86
CA SER A 123 16.58 27.57 10.09
C SER A 123 16.02 27.00 8.79
N ILE A 124 14.87 26.32 8.84
CA ILE A 124 14.18 25.80 7.64
C ILE A 124 13.81 26.93 6.68
N LEU A 125 13.28 28.04 7.18
CA LEU A 125 12.92 29.17 6.32
C LEU A 125 14.15 29.75 5.62
N SER A 126 15.27 29.88 6.34
CA SER A 126 16.52 30.41 5.77
C SER A 126 17.14 29.47 4.73
N GLU A 127 17.11 28.15 4.98
CA GLU A 127 17.59 27.13 4.05
C GLU A 127 16.70 27.04 2.80
N THR A 128 15.38 27.16 2.97
CA THR A 128 14.43 27.18 1.87
C THR A 128 14.60 28.44 1.02
N GLN A 129 14.78 29.61 1.63
CA GLN A 129 15.01 30.86 0.91
C GLN A 129 16.32 30.84 0.14
N SER A 130 17.42 30.36 0.74
CA SER A 130 18.72 30.30 0.06
C SER A 130 18.73 29.32 -1.11
N ALA A 131 17.98 28.22 -1.00
CA ALA A 131 17.84 27.25 -2.09
C ALA A 131 16.91 27.75 -3.20
N ILE A 132 15.78 28.41 -2.88
CA ILE A 132 14.75 28.77 -3.86
C ILE A 132 15.06 30.09 -4.56
N LEU A 133 15.53 31.12 -3.85
CA LEU A 133 15.69 32.48 -4.41
C LEU A 133 16.56 32.52 -5.69
N PRO A 134 17.67 31.77 -5.80
CA PRO A 134 18.46 31.74 -7.03
C PRO A 134 17.72 31.13 -8.23
N LEU A 135 16.72 30.28 -8.00
CA LEU A 135 15.95 29.64 -9.07
C LEU A 135 14.78 30.52 -9.56
N VAL A 136 14.29 31.46 -8.74
CA VAL A 136 13.13 32.30 -9.06
C VAL A 136 13.22 32.95 -10.46
N PRO A 137 14.36 33.54 -10.89
CA PRO A 137 14.46 34.15 -12.22
C PRO A 137 14.30 33.14 -13.37
N TYR A 138 14.61 31.86 -13.14
CA TYR A 138 14.56 30.82 -14.18
C TYR A 138 13.22 30.10 -14.26
N LEU A 139 12.36 30.24 -13.24
CA LEU A 139 11.07 29.53 -13.17
C LEU A 139 10.17 29.88 -14.36
N ASP A 140 10.15 31.15 -14.77
CA ASP A 140 9.32 31.58 -15.90
C ASP A 140 9.83 31.01 -17.24
N THR A 141 11.14 31.10 -17.47
CA THR A 141 11.79 30.50 -18.64
C THR A 141 11.56 29.00 -18.68
N LEU A 142 11.76 28.31 -17.56
CA LEU A 142 11.58 26.86 -17.46
C LEU A 142 10.13 26.45 -17.74
N ARG A 143 9.16 27.20 -17.21
CA ARG A 143 7.73 27.01 -17.50
C ARG A 143 7.45 27.08 -19.00
N TRP A 144 7.94 28.11 -19.69
CA TRP A 144 7.73 28.24 -21.14
C TRP A 144 8.47 27.18 -21.95
N VAL A 145 9.68 26.79 -21.55
CA VAL A 145 10.41 25.68 -22.17
C VAL A 145 9.63 24.37 -22.07
N PHE A 146 9.09 24.04 -20.89
CA PHE A 146 8.27 22.84 -20.72
C PHE A 146 7.02 22.85 -21.61
N ILE A 147 6.32 23.99 -21.67
CA ILE A 147 5.15 24.15 -22.53
C ILE A 147 5.54 23.95 -24.01
N ALA A 148 6.63 24.57 -24.46
CA ALA A 148 7.11 24.45 -25.83
C ALA A 148 7.48 23.00 -26.19
N VAL A 149 8.22 22.31 -25.33
CA VAL A 149 8.60 20.90 -25.52
C VAL A 149 7.37 20.00 -25.57
N ALA A 150 6.39 20.21 -24.68
CA ALA A 150 5.15 19.45 -24.68
C ALA A 150 4.36 19.64 -25.98
N LEU A 151 4.24 20.88 -26.46
CA LEU A 151 3.55 21.20 -27.71
C LEU A 151 4.26 20.59 -28.92
N ILE A 152 5.59 20.62 -28.97
CA ILE A 152 6.38 19.96 -30.02
C ILE A 152 6.13 18.44 -30.01
N GLY A 153 6.15 17.81 -28.84
CA GLY A 153 5.87 16.38 -28.69
C GLY A 153 4.48 15.99 -29.21
N ILE A 154 3.46 16.78 -28.85
CA ILE A 154 2.08 16.59 -29.35
C ILE A 154 2.04 16.75 -30.88
N ALA A 155 2.66 17.80 -31.43
CA ALA A 155 2.69 18.04 -32.85
C ALA A 155 3.38 16.90 -33.62
N LEU A 156 4.50 16.38 -33.11
CA LEU A 156 5.20 15.23 -33.69
C LEU A 156 4.36 13.95 -33.64
N ALA A 157 3.67 13.69 -32.53
CA ALA A 157 2.77 12.54 -32.41
C ALA A 157 1.61 12.62 -33.42
N ILE A 158 1.00 13.80 -33.58
CA ILE A 158 -0.05 14.03 -34.58
C ILE A 158 0.51 13.86 -35.99
N TYR A 159 1.67 14.43 -36.28
CA TYR A 159 2.32 14.33 -37.59
C TYR A 159 2.63 12.87 -37.95
N ALA A 160 3.26 12.11 -37.04
CA ALA A 160 3.56 10.70 -37.23
C ALA A 160 2.28 9.89 -37.49
N ARG A 161 1.20 10.18 -36.74
CA ARG A 161 -0.09 9.51 -36.91
C ARG A 161 -0.72 9.77 -38.28
N ILE A 162 -0.60 10.99 -38.80
CA ILE A 162 -1.09 11.38 -40.12
C ILE A 162 -0.21 10.76 -41.21
N ASP A 163 1.11 10.76 -41.04
CA ASP A 163 2.06 10.18 -41.98
C ASP A 163 1.87 8.65 -42.12
N ASP A 164 1.68 7.93 -41.02
CA ASP A 164 1.37 6.50 -41.06
C ASP A 164 0.04 6.20 -41.76
N TRP A 165 -0.96 7.06 -41.56
CA TRP A 165 -2.24 6.95 -42.28
C TRP A 165 -2.06 7.17 -43.78
N LYS A 166 -1.25 8.17 -44.19
CA LYS A 166 -0.93 8.42 -45.61
C LYS A 166 -0.11 7.31 -46.24
N ARG A 167 0.75 6.64 -45.46
CA ARG A 167 1.63 5.54 -45.91
C ARG A 167 0.96 4.17 -45.87
N GLY A 168 -0.29 4.07 -45.43
CA GLY A 168 -1.05 2.82 -45.42
C GLY A 168 -0.56 1.75 -44.44
N ARG A 169 0.30 2.12 -43.48
CA ARG A 169 0.79 1.22 -42.44
C ARG A 169 -0.26 1.18 -41.32
N ARG A 170 -1.04 0.10 -41.26
CA ARG A 170 -1.98 -0.18 -40.16
C ARG A 170 -1.26 -0.84 -39.00
#